data_AF-A0A959CPB8-F1
#
_entry.id   AF-A0A959CPB8-F1
#
_cell.length_a   1.000
_cell.length_b   1.000
_cell.length_c   1.000
_cell.angle_alpha   90.00
_cell.angle_beta   90.00
_cell.angle_gamma   90.00
#
_symmetry.space_group_name_H-M   'P 1'
#
loop_
_entity.id
_entity.type
_entity.pdbx_description
1 polymer ?
#
loop_
_entity_poly.entity_id
_entity_poly.type
_entity_poly.pdbx_seq_one_letter_code
_entity_poly.pdbx_strand_id
1 'polypeptide(L)'
;MSFAQRVLDFNRSLQPDWQLPAHVELLYPYDGEETWRAMEAFYRKYYSDGNPRVAIFGINPGRFGAGVTGVPFTDPIRLEAECGIENGFRKKPELSSEFVYRIVNAWGGPEAFYQKFYITSLSPLGFTKDGRNYNYYDDKELERAVEPHIIANIRAQIGLGVSGRAALCMGQGQNMKYFEKLNEAHGFFRQVIPLPHPRWVMQYRRKRLEEFVGLYLEKLRAAAEV
;
A
#
# COMPACT_ATOMS: atom_id res chain seq x y z
N MET A 1 -0.34 4.57 22.58
CA MET A 1 -0.72 3.60 21.52
C MET A 1 0.38 3.61 20.47
N SER A 2 0.91 2.44 20.06
CA SER A 2 1.92 2.36 18.98
C SER A 2 1.27 2.58 17.60
N PHE A 3 2.10 2.86 16.59
CA PHE A 3 1.69 2.91 15.19
C PHE A 3 1.05 1.59 14.76
N ALA A 4 1.66 0.45 15.15
CA ALA A 4 1.13 -0.89 14.90
C ALA A 4 -0.30 -1.04 15.41
N GLN A 5 -0.58 -0.67 16.67
CA GLN A 5 -1.90 -0.81 17.25
C GLN A 5 -2.93 0.07 16.51
N ARG A 6 -2.57 1.32 16.19
CA ARG A 6 -3.43 2.22 15.40
C ARG A 6 -3.78 1.63 14.03
N VAL A 7 -2.81 1.04 13.32
CA VAL A 7 -3.05 0.40 12.02
C VAL A 7 -3.94 -0.82 12.14
N LEU A 8 -3.71 -1.67 13.14
CA LEU A 8 -4.51 -2.88 13.36
C LEU A 8 -5.95 -2.53 13.74
N ASP A 9 -6.15 -1.53 14.60
CA ASP A 9 -7.48 -1.05 14.98
C ASP A 9 -8.20 -0.42 13.78
N PHE A 10 -7.48 0.35 12.96
CA PHE A 10 -8.02 0.90 11.71
C PHE A 10 -8.46 -0.19 10.74
N ASN A 11 -7.61 -1.19 10.47
CA ASN A 11 -7.96 -2.27 9.55
C ASN A 11 -9.14 -3.10 10.08
N ARG A 12 -9.29 -3.22 11.41
CA ARG A 12 -10.41 -3.94 12.03
C ARG A 12 -11.72 -3.17 11.98
N SER A 13 -11.66 -1.84 11.86
CA SER A 13 -12.85 -0.98 11.77
C SER A 13 -13.36 -0.81 10.33
N LEU A 14 -12.60 -1.24 9.33
CA LEU A 14 -13.04 -1.22 7.93
C LEU A 14 -14.26 -2.12 7.72
N GLN A 15 -15.30 -1.58 7.10
CA GLN A 15 -16.52 -2.32 6.77
C GLN A 15 -16.66 -2.50 5.26
N PRO A 16 -16.98 -3.72 4.77
CA PRO A 16 -17.15 -4.02 3.35
C PRO A 16 -18.58 -3.77 2.84
N ASP A 17 -19.25 -2.71 3.31
CA ASP A 17 -20.66 -2.40 3.06
C ASP A 17 -20.88 -1.24 2.07
N TRP A 18 -19.88 -0.96 1.23
CA TRP A 18 -19.91 0.21 0.35
C TRP A 18 -20.88 0.00 -0.82
N GLN A 19 -21.58 1.07 -1.19
CA GLN A 19 -22.45 1.08 -2.36
C GLN A 19 -21.61 1.24 -3.63
N LEU A 20 -21.52 0.18 -4.43
CA LEU A 20 -20.73 0.13 -5.66
C LEU A 20 -21.63 0.00 -6.90
N PRO A 21 -21.13 0.37 -8.10
CA PRO A 21 -21.82 0.05 -9.35
C PRO A 21 -22.08 -1.47 -9.46
N ALA A 22 -23.23 -1.86 -10.02
CA ALA A 22 -23.69 -3.26 -10.02
C ALA A 22 -22.73 -4.27 -10.69
N HIS A 23 -21.79 -3.78 -11.50
CA HIS A 23 -20.81 -4.59 -12.22
C HIS A 23 -19.46 -4.72 -11.48
N VAL A 24 -19.35 -4.16 -10.27
CA VAL A 24 -18.15 -4.16 -9.44
C VAL A 24 -18.45 -4.86 -8.12
N GLU A 25 -17.56 -5.77 -7.74
CA GLU A 25 -17.58 -6.45 -6.46
C GLU A 25 -16.50 -5.86 -5.55
N LEU A 26 -16.82 -5.70 -4.27
CA LEU A 26 -15.86 -5.28 -3.27
C LEU A 26 -14.95 -6.45 -2.88
N LEU A 27 -13.65 -6.20 -2.80
CA LEU A 27 -12.67 -7.16 -2.28
C LEU A 27 -12.20 -6.72 -0.90
N TYR A 28 -12.59 -7.49 0.12
CA TYR A 28 -12.15 -7.31 1.49
C TYR A 28 -10.99 -8.26 1.81
N PRO A 29 -9.75 -7.75 1.99
CA PRO A 29 -8.58 -8.61 2.13
C PRO A 29 -8.36 -9.17 3.55
N TYR A 30 -9.16 -8.75 4.55
CA TYR A 30 -8.91 -9.02 5.97
C TYR A 30 -9.88 -10.01 6.61
N ASP A 31 -10.53 -10.89 5.83
CA ASP A 31 -11.54 -11.82 6.38
C ASP A 31 -10.91 -13.07 7.04
N GLY A 32 -9.68 -13.43 6.64
CA GLY A 32 -9.02 -14.65 7.09
C GLY A 32 -8.31 -14.53 8.43
N GLU A 33 -8.48 -15.51 9.32
CA GLU A 33 -7.75 -15.59 10.60
C GLU A 33 -6.22 -15.64 10.38
N GLU A 34 -5.76 -16.44 9.40
CA GLU A 34 -4.33 -16.52 9.08
C GLU A 34 -3.80 -15.19 8.52
N THR A 35 -4.60 -14.48 7.74
CA THR A 35 -4.30 -13.13 7.24
C THR A 35 -4.12 -12.14 8.38
N TRP A 36 -5.01 -12.16 9.37
CA TRP A 36 -4.88 -11.35 10.57
C TRP A 36 -3.64 -11.69 11.39
N ARG A 37 -3.35 -12.98 11.57
CA ARG A 37 -2.14 -13.43 12.29
C ARG A 37 -0.87 -12.93 11.61
N ALA A 38 -0.78 -13.04 10.29
CA ALA A 38 0.36 -12.56 9.50
C ALA A 38 0.50 -11.03 9.58
N MET A 39 -0.60 -10.30 9.40
CA MET A 39 -0.65 -8.85 9.45
C MET A 39 -0.27 -8.31 10.84
N GLU A 40 -0.80 -8.91 11.91
CA GLU A 40 -0.49 -8.54 13.29
C GLU A 40 0.99 -8.79 13.62
N ALA A 41 1.52 -9.96 13.25
CA ALA A 41 2.94 -10.27 13.43
C ALA A 41 3.83 -9.23 12.72
N PHE A 42 3.49 -8.85 11.49
CA PHE A 42 4.23 -7.86 10.72
C PHE A 42 4.19 -6.48 11.37
N TYR A 43 3.00 -5.96 11.69
CA TYR A 43 2.89 -4.62 12.26
C TYR A 43 3.51 -4.54 13.65
N ARG A 44 3.34 -5.56 14.50
CA ARG A 44 4.01 -5.61 15.81
C ARG A 44 5.52 -5.69 15.68
N LYS A 45 6.06 -6.36 14.66
CA LYS A 45 7.51 -6.45 14.44
C LYS A 45 8.12 -5.10 14.04
N TYR A 46 7.49 -4.39 13.10
CA TYR A 46 8.13 -3.22 12.45
C TYR A 46 7.59 -1.85 12.88
N TYR A 47 6.46 -1.79 13.59
CA TYR A 47 5.75 -0.54 13.91
C TYR A 47 5.35 -0.43 15.39
N SER A 48 6.03 -1.15 16.30
CA SER A 48 5.77 -1.11 17.76
C SER A 48 6.29 0.14 18.47
N ASP A 49 6.35 1.28 17.78
CA ASP A 49 6.75 2.58 18.30
C ASP A 49 5.73 3.67 17.92
N GLY A 50 5.96 4.91 18.35
CA GLY A 50 5.09 6.05 18.04
C GLY A 50 5.64 6.99 16.96
N ASN A 51 6.75 6.66 16.31
CA ASN A 51 7.44 7.58 15.42
C ASN A 51 6.63 7.82 14.13
N PRO A 52 6.64 9.04 13.58
CA PRO A 52 5.98 9.29 12.31
C PRO A 52 6.58 8.47 11.16
N ARG A 53 5.74 8.11 10.19
CA ARG A 53 6.17 7.40 8.98
C ARG A 53 5.86 8.22 7.73
N VAL A 54 6.73 8.16 6.73
CA VAL A 54 6.41 8.67 5.38
C VAL A 54 5.57 7.61 4.68
N ALA A 55 4.36 7.99 4.23
CA ALA A 55 3.49 7.04 3.55
C ALA A 55 3.87 6.84 2.08
N ILE A 56 3.76 5.59 1.64
CA ILE A 56 3.87 5.17 0.25
C ILE A 56 2.50 4.61 -0.14
N PHE A 57 1.75 5.37 -0.92
CA PHE A 57 0.42 5.00 -1.39
C PHE A 57 0.51 4.21 -2.70
N GLY A 58 0.02 2.96 -2.67
CA GLY A 58 -0.40 2.20 -3.83
C GLY A 58 -1.79 2.61 -4.31
N ILE A 59 -2.38 1.77 -5.16
CA ILE A 59 -3.69 2.03 -5.77
C ILE A 59 -4.81 1.55 -4.84
N ASN A 60 -5.01 0.23 -4.80
CA ASN A 60 -5.92 -0.49 -3.91
C ASN A 60 -5.47 -1.96 -3.79
N PRO A 61 -5.91 -2.68 -2.74
CA PRO A 61 -5.68 -4.12 -2.64
C PRO A 61 -6.19 -4.88 -3.87
N GLY A 62 -5.52 -5.99 -4.19
CA GLY A 62 -5.96 -6.97 -5.17
C GLY A 62 -6.00 -8.37 -4.56
N ARG A 63 -6.50 -9.36 -5.30
CA ARG A 63 -6.71 -10.74 -4.78
C ARG A 63 -5.45 -11.55 -4.46
N PHE A 64 -4.27 -10.97 -4.66
CA PHE A 64 -2.98 -11.64 -4.48
C PHE A 64 -2.08 -10.80 -3.58
N GLY A 65 -1.00 -11.41 -3.07
CA GLY A 65 -0.04 -10.73 -2.20
C GLY A 65 -0.70 -10.20 -0.93
N ALA A 66 -0.85 -8.88 -0.83
CA ALA A 66 -1.51 -8.21 0.28
C ALA A 66 -2.96 -8.67 0.51
N GLY A 67 -3.67 -9.10 -0.54
CA GLY A 67 -5.01 -9.71 -0.41
C GLY A 67 -5.01 -11.09 0.24
N VAL A 68 -3.84 -11.67 0.50
CA VAL A 68 -3.66 -12.96 1.19
C VAL A 68 -2.99 -12.75 2.54
N THR A 69 -1.91 -11.96 2.58
CA THR A 69 -1.10 -11.75 3.79
C THR A 69 -1.58 -10.60 4.67
N GLY A 70 -2.43 -9.71 4.14
CA GLY A 70 -2.84 -8.47 4.82
C GLY A 70 -1.77 -7.38 4.82
N VAL A 71 -0.58 -7.66 4.26
CA VAL A 71 0.57 -6.74 4.27
C VAL A 71 0.80 -6.19 2.84
N PRO A 72 0.70 -4.86 2.63
CA PRO A 72 0.88 -4.24 1.31
C PRO A 72 2.20 -4.62 0.62
N PHE A 73 2.09 -5.11 -0.62
CA PHE A 73 3.23 -5.55 -1.43
C PHE A 73 4.12 -6.63 -0.78
N THR A 74 3.57 -7.45 0.10
CA THR A 74 4.27 -8.56 0.71
C THR A 74 3.52 -9.85 0.44
N ASP A 75 4.02 -10.65 -0.50
CA ASP A 75 3.46 -11.98 -0.77
C ASP A 75 3.92 -13.02 0.28
N PRO A 76 3.31 -14.21 0.32
CA PRO A 76 3.66 -15.26 1.29
C PRO A 76 5.14 -15.67 1.31
N ILE A 77 5.84 -15.53 0.17
CA ILE A 77 7.25 -15.88 0.03
C ILE A 77 8.11 -14.82 0.72
N ARG A 78 7.86 -13.54 0.42
CA ARG A 78 8.63 -12.41 1.00
C ARG A 78 8.31 -12.23 2.48
N LEU A 79 7.07 -12.48 2.89
CA LEU A 79 6.68 -12.46 4.31
C LEU A 79 7.56 -13.42 5.14
N GLU A 80 7.86 -14.59 4.60
CA GLU A 80 8.70 -15.58 5.28
C GLU A 80 10.19 -15.29 5.09
N ALA A 81 10.67 -15.20 3.85
CA ALA A 81 12.09 -15.12 3.55
C ALA A 81 12.74 -13.79 3.94
N GLU A 82 12.02 -12.68 3.79
CA GLU A 82 12.56 -11.33 4.05
C GLU A 82 12.11 -10.81 5.41
N CYS A 83 10.87 -11.10 5.82
CA CYS A 83 10.34 -10.64 7.10
C CYS A 83 10.46 -11.66 8.24
N GLY A 84 10.84 -12.91 7.99
CA GLY A 84 10.96 -13.94 9.02
C GLY A 84 9.63 -14.27 9.70
N ILE A 85 8.51 -14.14 8.97
CA ILE A 85 7.16 -14.44 9.47
C ILE A 85 6.64 -15.67 8.71
N GLU A 86 6.75 -16.83 9.36
CA GLU A 86 6.27 -18.10 8.83
C GLU A 86 4.75 -18.09 8.59
N ASN A 87 4.33 -18.72 7.50
CA ASN A 87 2.92 -18.75 7.10
C ASN A 87 2.60 -20.01 6.27
N GLY A 88 1.37 -20.50 6.41
CA GLY A 88 0.81 -21.66 5.71
C GLY A 88 0.14 -21.35 4.38
N PHE A 89 0.13 -20.08 3.95
CA PHE A 89 -0.43 -19.69 2.66
C PHE A 89 0.25 -20.42 1.49
N ARG A 90 -0.51 -20.63 0.41
CA ARG A 90 0.05 -21.08 -0.86
C ARG A 90 1.12 -20.09 -1.33
N LYS A 91 2.36 -20.57 -1.47
CA LYS A 91 3.52 -19.78 -1.90
C LYS A 91 3.44 -19.41 -3.38
N LYS A 92 2.64 -18.38 -3.69
CA LYS A 92 2.48 -17.82 -5.03
C LYS A 92 3.23 -16.49 -5.12
N PRO A 93 4.20 -16.35 -6.03
CA PRO A 93 4.95 -15.10 -6.17
C PRO A 93 4.08 -14.00 -6.77
N GLU A 94 4.29 -12.77 -6.29
CA GLU A 94 3.77 -11.54 -6.89
C GLU A 94 4.92 -10.67 -7.39
N LEU A 95 4.86 -10.27 -8.67
CA LEU A 95 5.87 -9.41 -9.29
C LEU A 95 6.08 -8.10 -8.50
N SER A 96 5.00 -7.47 -8.05
CA SER A 96 5.08 -6.22 -7.28
C SER A 96 5.83 -6.43 -5.96
N SER A 97 5.54 -7.53 -5.25
CA SER A 97 6.24 -7.93 -4.02
C SER A 97 7.73 -8.17 -4.27
N GLU A 98 8.08 -8.83 -5.38
CA GLU A 98 9.49 -9.06 -5.74
C GLU A 98 10.25 -7.74 -5.87
N PHE A 99 9.65 -6.77 -6.59
CA PHE A 99 10.30 -5.49 -6.81
C PHE A 99 10.38 -4.64 -5.55
N VAL A 100 9.31 -4.59 -4.75
CA VAL A 100 9.29 -3.83 -3.51
C VAL A 100 10.36 -4.35 -2.55
N TYR A 101 10.54 -5.66 -2.40
CA TYR A 101 11.59 -6.17 -1.51
C TYR A 101 13.02 -5.94 -2.03
N ARG A 102 13.22 -5.79 -3.35
CA ARG A 102 14.52 -5.28 -3.87
C ARG A 102 14.79 -3.85 -3.39
N ILE A 103 13.77 -2.99 -3.39
CA ILE A 103 13.88 -1.62 -2.88
C ILE A 103 14.11 -1.62 -1.37
N VAL A 104 13.35 -2.41 -0.62
CA VAL A 104 13.50 -2.56 0.85
C VAL A 104 14.93 -3.00 1.20
N ASN A 105 15.46 -4.01 0.49
CA ASN A 105 16.81 -4.49 0.73
C ASN A 105 17.87 -3.46 0.34
N ALA A 106 17.70 -2.77 -0.79
CA ALA A 106 18.61 -1.72 -1.22
C ALA A 106 18.59 -0.47 -0.32
N TRP A 107 17.50 -0.24 0.43
CA TRP A 107 17.43 0.81 1.44
C TRP A 107 18.25 0.50 2.71
N GLY A 108 18.46 -0.78 3.01
CA GLY A 108 19.09 -1.24 4.26
C GLY A 108 18.33 -2.38 4.95
N GLY A 109 17.37 -3.00 4.27
CA GLY A 109 16.59 -4.12 4.77
C GLY A 109 15.27 -3.71 5.45
N PRO A 110 14.41 -4.69 5.80
CA PRO A 110 13.07 -4.45 6.31
C PRO A 110 13.01 -3.58 7.56
N GLU A 111 13.92 -3.77 8.52
CA GLU A 111 13.94 -2.99 9.76
C GLU A 111 14.21 -1.51 9.49
N ALA A 112 15.28 -1.20 8.75
CA ALA A 112 15.64 0.17 8.39
C ALA A 112 14.57 0.85 7.51
N PHE A 113 13.94 0.09 6.61
CA PHE A 113 12.91 0.61 5.72
C PHE A 113 11.62 0.93 6.48
N TYR A 114 11.07 -0.04 7.22
CA TYR A 114 9.79 0.12 7.90
C TYR A 114 9.87 1.01 9.15
N GLN A 115 11.06 1.30 9.68
CA GLN A 115 11.26 2.36 10.67
C GLN A 115 10.99 3.77 10.10
N LYS A 116 11.09 3.95 8.78
CA LYS A 116 10.92 5.25 8.11
C LYS A 116 9.65 5.33 7.27
N PHE A 117 9.33 4.25 6.57
CA PHE A 117 8.24 4.22 5.60
C PHE A 117 7.08 3.34 6.04
N TYR A 118 5.89 3.69 5.59
CA TYR A 118 4.68 2.91 5.77
C TYR A 118 3.96 2.77 4.43
N ILE A 119 3.77 1.54 3.97
CA ILE A 119 3.10 1.28 2.70
C ILE A 119 1.61 1.07 2.97
N THR A 120 0.78 1.75 2.19
CA THR A 120 -0.69 1.67 2.21
C THR A 120 -1.23 1.93 0.80
N SER A 121 -2.53 2.15 0.63
CA SER A 121 -3.16 2.45 -0.66
C SER A 121 -4.21 3.54 -0.53
N LEU A 122 -4.52 4.24 -1.63
CA LEU A 122 -5.52 5.31 -1.61
C LEU A 122 -6.91 4.78 -1.26
N SER A 123 -7.33 3.69 -1.92
CA SER A 123 -8.48 2.91 -1.43
C SER A 123 -7.97 1.83 -0.47
N PRO A 124 -8.50 1.75 0.76
CA PRO A 124 -8.13 0.71 1.72
C PRO A 124 -8.73 -0.66 1.36
N LEU A 125 -9.73 -0.70 0.49
CA LEU A 125 -10.38 -1.93 0.00
C LEU A 125 -10.18 -2.08 -1.51
N GLY A 126 -10.17 -3.34 -1.96
CA GLY A 126 -9.97 -3.68 -3.35
C GLY A 126 -11.28 -3.83 -4.12
N PHE A 127 -11.17 -4.05 -5.42
CA PHE A 127 -12.33 -4.23 -6.30
C PHE A 127 -12.07 -5.34 -7.32
N THR A 128 -13.15 -6.02 -7.73
CA THR A 128 -13.13 -6.96 -8.85
C THR A 128 -14.25 -6.70 -9.85
N LYS A 129 -13.96 -6.98 -11.11
CA LYS A 129 -14.92 -6.97 -12.23
C LYS A 129 -14.71 -8.25 -13.04
N ASP A 130 -15.77 -9.02 -13.25
CA ASP A 130 -15.72 -10.34 -13.92
C ASP A 130 -14.63 -11.27 -13.34
N GLY A 131 -14.49 -11.25 -12.01
CA GLY A 131 -13.47 -12.03 -11.30
C GLY A 131 -12.04 -11.63 -11.66
N ARG A 132 -11.77 -10.37 -12.03
CA ARG A 132 -10.42 -9.80 -12.25
C ARG A 132 -10.21 -8.58 -11.36
N ASN A 133 -8.97 -8.34 -10.92
CA ASN A 133 -8.65 -7.15 -10.13
C ASN A 133 -9.01 -5.88 -10.91
N TYR A 134 -9.62 -4.93 -10.22
CA TYR A 134 -10.09 -3.66 -10.77
C TYR A 134 -9.54 -2.51 -9.92
N ASN A 135 -9.09 -1.45 -10.57
CA ASN A 135 -8.63 -0.26 -9.86
C ASN A 135 -9.81 0.67 -9.57
N TYR A 136 -9.73 1.43 -8.48
CA TYR A 136 -10.79 2.38 -8.12
C TYR A 136 -11.07 3.44 -9.20
N TYR A 137 -10.10 3.74 -10.07
CA TYR A 137 -10.21 4.71 -11.16
C TYR A 137 -10.53 4.09 -12.53
N ASP A 138 -10.66 2.77 -12.65
CA ASP A 138 -10.87 2.11 -13.94
C ASP A 138 -12.27 2.43 -14.54
N ASP A 139 -13.22 2.85 -13.70
CA ASP A 139 -14.55 3.32 -14.09
C ASP A 139 -14.93 4.62 -13.36
N LYS A 140 -15.64 5.52 -14.06
CA LYS A 140 -16.04 6.82 -13.50
C LYS A 140 -17.19 6.74 -12.51
N GLU A 141 -18.06 5.74 -12.59
CA GLU A 141 -19.08 5.54 -11.55
C GLU A 141 -18.43 5.01 -10.28
N LEU A 142 -17.51 4.04 -10.40
CA LEU A 142 -16.72 3.54 -9.28
C LEU A 142 -15.88 4.64 -8.63
N GLU A 143 -15.09 5.39 -9.41
CA GLU A 143 -14.23 6.48 -8.90
C GLU A 143 -15.04 7.47 -8.05
N ARG A 144 -16.23 7.86 -8.51
CA ARG A 144 -17.14 8.75 -7.78
C ARG A 144 -17.73 8.11 -6.52
N ALA A 145 -18.12 6.83 -6.61
CA ALA A 145 -18.70 6.11 -5.48
C ALA A 145 -17.71 5.96 -4.32
N VAL A 146 -16.42 5.75 -4.63
CA VAL A 146 -15.41 5.48 -3.59
C VAL A 146 -14.59 6.69 -3.15
N GLU A 147 -14.70 7.85 -3.84
CA GLU A 147 -13.97 9.07 -3.49
C GLU A 147 -14.15 9.48 -2.00
N PRO A 148 -15.37 9.49 -1.40
CA PRO A 148 -15.54 9.81 0.01
C PRO A 148 -14.78 8.84 0.94
N HIS A 149 -14.74 7.55 0.59
CA HIS A 149 -14.03 6.52 1.35
C HIS A 149 -12.51 6.67 1.23
N ILE A 150 -12.01 7.07 0.05
CA ILE A 150 -10.59 7.36 -0.17
C ILE A 150 -10.17 8.60 0.63
N ILE A 151 -10.96 9.68 0.62
CA ILE A 151 -10.73 10.88 1.43
C ILE A 151 -10.68 10.53 2.92
N ALA A 152 -11.66 9.74 3.39
CA ALA A 152 -11.71 9.28 4.78
C ALA A 152 -10.48 8.43 5.14
N ASN A 153 -10.06 7.53 4.25
CA ASN A 153 -8.87 6.73 4.43
C ASN A 153 -7.60 7.59 4.54
N ILE A 154 -7.36 8.52 3.61
CA ILE A 154 -6.17 9.39 3.67
C ILE A 154 -6.11 10.16 5.00
N ARG A 155 -7.25 10.72 5.44
CA ARG A 155 -7.36 11.39 6.74
C ARG A 155 -7.06 10.43 7.90
N ALA A 156 -7.60 9.21 7.86
CA ALA A 156 -7.33 8.20 8.86
C ALA A 156 -5.83 7.87 8.91
N GLN A 157 -5.17 7.62 7.76
CA GLN A 157 -3.74 7.35 7.67
C GLN A 157 -2.90 8.45 8.32
N ILE A 158 -3.22 9.73 8.08
CA ILE A 158 -2.57 10.87 8.75
C ILE A 158 -2.79 10.78 10.28
N GLY A 159 -4.02 10.48 10.72
CA GLY A 159 -4.36 10.25 12.12
C GLY A 159 -3.62 9.06 12.77
N LEU A 160 -3.18 8.06 12.00
CA LEU A 160 -2.36 6.94 12.50
C LEU A 160 -0.90 7.37 12.78
N GLY A 161 -0.49 8.57 12.39
CA GLY A 161 0.87 9.08 12.55
C GLY A 161 1.68 9.07 11.25
N VAL A 162 1.03 9.04 10.08
CA VAL A 162 1.71 9.36 8.82
C VAL A 162 2.10 10.84 8.81
N SER A 163 3.32 11.14 8.37
CA SER A 163 3.81 12.50 8.22
C SER A 163 3.03 13.25 7.13
N GLY A 164 2.43 14.40 7.47
CA GLY A 164 1.78 15.30 6.50
C GLY A 164 2.77 16.11 5.64
N ARG A 165 4.08 15.85 5.72
CA ARG A 165 5.08 16.61 4.95
C ARG A 165 5.17 16.13 3.51
N ALA A 166 5.34 14.83 3.31
CA ALA A 166 5.44 14.22 1.99
C ALA A 166 4.74 12.86 1.96
N ALA A 167 4.09 12.55 0.84
CA ALA A 167 3.62 11.22 0.51
C ALA A 167 4.26 10.77 -0.80
N LEU A 168 4.54 9.47 -0.93
CA LEU A 168 4.96 8.86 -2.20
C LEU A 168 3.76 8.15 -2.83
N CYS A 169 3.66 8.17 -4.16
CA CYS A 169 2.53 7.59 -4.90
C CYS A 169 3.02 6.61 -5.97
N MET A 170 2.79 5.31 -5.76
CA MET A 170 3.07 4.27 -6.74
C MET A 170 2.01 4.28 -7.84
N GLY A 171 2.42 4.69 -9.05
CA GLY A 171 1.56 4.80 -10.23
C GLY A 171 1.51 6.21 -10.78
N GLN A 172 2.37 6.50 -11.78
CA GLN A 172 2.53 7.84 -12.37
C GLN A 172 1.44 8.24 -13.37
N GLY A 173 0.48 7.34 -13.62
CA GLY A 173 -0.65 7.58 -14.52
C GLY A 173 -1.85 8.14 -13.77
N GLN A 174 -2.96 7.39 -13.81
CA GLN A 174 -4.23 7.82 -13.20
C GLN A 174 -4.16 7.94 -11.68
N ASN A 175 -3.42 7.05 -11.00
CA ASN A 175 -3.25 7.09 -9.53
C ASN A 175 -2.67 8.45 -9.08
N MET A 176 -1.56 8.89 -9.68
CA MET A 176 -0.94 10.17 -9.36
C MET A 176 -1.86 11.35 -9.65
N LYS A 177 -2.45 11.42 -10.85
CA LYS A 177 -3.35 12.52 -11.23
C LYS A 177 -4.54 12.64 -10.27
N TYR A 178 -5.11 11.51 -9.87
CA TYR A 178 -6.19 11.48 -8.90
C TYR A 178 -5.73 11.97 -7.52
N PHE A 179 -4.58 11.48 -7.03
CA PHE A 179 -4.07 11.86 -5.72
C PHE A 179 -3.67 13.35 -5.67
N GLU A 180 -3.04 13.88 -6.71
CA GLU A 180 -2.71 15.31 -6.82
C GLU A 180 -3.95 16.18 -6.75
N LYS A 181 -5.00 15.83 -7.52
CA LYS A 181 -6.29 16.54 -7.48
C LYS A 181 -6.88 16.56 -6.07
N LEU A 182 -6.90 15.42 -5.37
CA LEU A 182 -7.39 15.37 -4.00
C LEU A 182 -6.50 16.16 -3.04
N ASN A 183 -5.18 16.10 -3.23
CA ASN A 183 -4.24 16.81 -2.37
C ASN A 183 -4.33 18.33 -2.55
N GLU A 184 -4.57 18.81 -3.78
CA GLU A 184 -4.85 20.21 -4.07
C GLU A 184 -6.15 20.68 -3.41
N ALA A 185 -7.20 19.85 -3.44
CA ALA A 185 -8.50 20.18 -2.84
C ALA A 185 -8.50 20.16 -1.30
N HIS A 186 -7.67 19.31 -0.67
CA HIS A 186 -7.75 19.05 0.77
C HIS A 186 -6.48 19.38 1.57
N GLY A 187 -5.35 19.62 0.91
CA GLY A 187 -4.08 19.95 1.57
C GLY A 187 -3.56 18.85 2.49
N PHE A 188 -3.71 17.57 2.11
CA PHE A 188 -3.31 16.43 2.96
C PHE A 188 -1.80 16.40 3.22
N PHE A 189 -1.00 16.66 2.18
CA PHE A 189 0.45 16.63 2.20
C PHE A 189 1.00 17.90 1.53
N ARG A 190 2.16 18.40 1.99
CA ARG A 190 2.82 19.53 1.30
C ARG A 190 3.27 19.16 -0.11
N GLN A 191 3.64 17.90 -0.31
CA GLN A 191 4.00 17.37 -1.62
C GLN A 191 3.63 15.90 -1.75
N VAL A 192 3.26 15.50 -2.98
CA VAL A 192 3.10 14.09 -3.37
C VAL A 192 4.18 13.79 -4.40
N ILE A 193 4.96 12.74 -4.17
CA ILE A 193 6.12 12.37 -4.99
C ILE A 193 5.77 11.12 -5.81
N PRO A 194 5.79 11.19 -7.16
CA PRO A 194 5.43 10.06 -8.00
C PRO A 194 6.51 8.97 -8.03
N LEU A 195 6.08 7.72 -7.97
CA LEU A 195 6.89 6.52 -8.14
C LEU A 195 6.32 5.64 -9.27
N PRO A 196 7.16 5.06 -10.15
CA PRO A 196 6.71 4.06 -11.13
C PRO A 196 6.07 2.85 -10.44
N HIS A 197 4.86 2.43 -10.81
CA HIS A 197 4.20 1.32 -10.11
C HIS A 197 5.03 0.02 -10.19
N PRO A 198 5.23 -0.74 -9.08
CA PRO A 198 6.05 -1.95 -9.07
C PRO A 198 5.70 -2.98 -10.15
N ARG A 199 4.40 -3.26 -10.32
CA ARG A 199 3.91 -4.16 -11.39
C ARG A 199 4.34 -3.69 -12.79
N TRP A 200 4.24 -2.39 -13.07
CA TRP A 200 4.60 -1.85 -14.38
C TRP A 200 6.11 -1.99 -14.64
N VAL A 201 6.95 -1.73 -13.63
CA VAL A 201 8.40 -1.92 -13.74
C VAL A 201 8.71 -3.38 -14.12
N MET A 202 8.13 -4.33 -13.38
CA MET A 202 8.38 -5.75 -13.60
C MET A 202 7.82 -6.29 -14.92
N GLN A 203 6.72 -5.71 -15.43
CA GLN A 203 6.10 -6.14 -16.69
C GLN A 203 6.78 -5.54 -17.92
N TYR A 204 7.15 -4.25 -17.88
CA TYR A 204 7.53 -3.50 -19.08
C TYR A 204 8.96 -2.96 -19.06
N ARG A 205 9.62 -2.99 -17.89
CA ARG A 205 10.95 -2.38 -17.69
C ARG A 205 11.93 -3.30 -16.98
N ARG A 206 11.66 -4.61 -16.94
CA ARG A 206 12.49 -5.60 -16.24
C ARG A 206 13.99 -5.56 -16.60
N LYS A 207 14.34 -5.23 -17.85
CA LYS A 207 15.76 -5.08 -18.27
C LYS A 207 16.47 -3.88 -17.64
N ARG A 208 15.73 -2.91 -17.10
CA ARG A 208 16.21 -1.67 -16.47
C ARG A 208 15.96 -1.69 -14.96
N LEU A 209 15.86 -2.87 -14.35
CA LEU A 209 15.40 -3.03 -12.97
C LEU A 209 16.21 -2.19 -11.98
N GLU A 210 17.54 -2.26 -12.06
CA GLU A 210 18.45 -1.54 -11.16
C GLU A 210 18.31 -0.01 -11.25
N GLU A 211 18.00 0.50 -12.45
CA GLU A 211 17.71 1.93 -12.64
C GLU A 211 16.47 2.34 -11.85
N PHE A 212 15.42 1.52 -11.86
CA PHE A 212 14.20 1.79 -11.11
C PHE A 212 14.40 1.61 -9.60
N VAL A 213 15.25 0.69 -9.16
CA VAL A 213 15.64 0.60 -7.74
C VAL A 213 16.36 1.88 -7.31
N GLY A 214 17.33 2.35 -8.09
CA GLY A 214 18.05 3.61 -7.83
C GLY A 214 17.13 4.83 -7.78
N LEU A 215 16.19 4.94 -8.74
CA LEU A 215 15.17 5.99 -8.75
C LEU A 215 14.30 5.96 -7.48
N TYR A 216 13.88 4.78 -7.05
CA TYR A 216 13.10 4.64 -5.82
C TYR A 216 13.91 5.12 -4.60
N LEU A 217 15.18 4.73 -4.49
CA LEU A 217 16.04 5.16 -3.38
C LEU A 217 16.22 6.68 -3.35
N GLU A 218 16.41 7.32 -4.50
CA GLU A 218 16.49 8.79 -4.60
C GLU A 218 15.21 9.44 -4.04
N LYS A 219 14.04 9.00 -4.50
CA LYS A 219 12.75 9.56 -4.08
C LYS A 219 12.43 9.28 -2.62
N LEU A 220 12.79 8.09 -2.11
CA LEU A 220 12.65 7.73 -0.70
C LEU A 220 13.51 8.63 0.20
N ARG A 221 14.78 8.89 -0.18
CA ARG A 221 15.66 9.82 0.55
C ARG A 221 15.08 11.22 0.57
N ALA A 222 14.69 11.73 -0.60
CA ALA A 222 14.08 13.04 -0.72
C ALA A 222 12.83 13.18 0.17
N ALA A 223 11.97 12.16 0.23
CA ALA A 223 10.77 12.20 1.07
C ALA A 223 11.07 12.10 2.58
N ALA A 224 12.14 11.39 2.96
CA ALA A 224 12.54 11.21 4.36
C ALA A 224 13.24 12.43 4.97
N GLU A 225 13.78 13.33 4.14
CA GLU A 225 14.50 14.54 4.56
C GLU A 225 13.59 15.76 4.77
N VAL A 226 12.33 15.72 4.31
CA VAL A 226 11.39 16.87 4.42
C VAL A 226 10.77 17.00 5.81
#